data_AF-A0A240EQQ3-F1
#
_entry.id   AF-A0A240EQQ3-F1
#
_cell.length_a   1.000
_cell.length_b   1.000
_cell.length_c   1.000
_cell.angle_alpha   90.00
_cell.angle_beta   90.00
_cell.angle_gamma   90.00
#
_symmetry.space_group_name_H-M   'P 1'
#
loop_
_entity.id
_entity.type
_entity.pdbx_description
1 polymer ?
#
loop_
_entity_poly.entity_id
_entity_poly.type
_entity_poly.pdbx_seq_one_letter_code
_entity_poly.pdbx_strand_id
1 'polypeptide(L)'
;MIAYSGIRMLIKAADTKRNALVICVGLASGLAVTFEPRLLQHFPHELSNFLHSGITTGTIVTVLLHQFLPKSSKREEQEAHEESRAMVKQEIHELQQQEENQEISQTELSAKGNN
;
A
#
# COMPACT_ATOMS: atom_id res chain seq x y z
N MET A 1 1.44 -3.04 -16.42
CA MET A 1 2.62 -2.30 -15.93
C MET A 1 2.26 -1.03 -15.14
N ILE A 2 1.39 -0.14 -15.61
CA ILE A 2 1.07 1.14 -14.93
C ILE A 2 0.55 0.94 -13.49
N ALA A 3 -0.54 0.18 -13.32
CA ALA A 3 -1.13 -0.07 -12.00
C ALA A 3 -0.15 -0.74 -11.03
N TYR A 4 0.63 -1.72 -11.50
CA TYR A 4 1.68 -2.37 -10.72
C TYR A 4 2.71 -1.37 -10.19
N SER A 5 3.20 -0.46 -11.06
CA SER A 5 4.16 0.56 -10.63
C SER A 5 3.55 1.53 -9.62
N GLY A 6 2.28 1.89 -9.79
CA GLY A 6 1.57 2.75 -8.83
C GLY A 6 1.46 2.08 -7.46
N ILE A 7 0.99 0.84 -7.42
CA ILE A 7 0.87 0.06 -6.17
C ILE A 7 2.25 -0.09 -5.50
N ARG A 8 3.30 -0.41 -6.27
CA ARG A 8 4.67 -0.50 -5.75
C ARG A 8 5.16 0.82 -5.15
N MET A 9 4.77 1.97 -5.71
CA MET A 9 5.09 3.28 -5.13
C MET A 9 4.38 3.49 -3.78
N LEU A 10 3.11 3.11 -3.69
CA LEU A 10 2.33 3.22 -2.45
C LEU A 10 2.88 2.31 -1.33
N ILE A 11 3.26 1.07 -1.65
CA ILE A 11 3.86 0.13 -0.69
C ILE A 11 5.17 0.67 -0.10
N LYS A 12 5.90 1.52 -0.83
CA LYS A 12 7.15 2.13 -0.34
C LYS A 12 6.93 3.34 0.56
N ALA A 13 5.71 3.88 0.63
CA ALA A 13 5.40 4.97 1.56
C ALA A 13 5.42 4.45 3.01
N ALA A 14 5.76 5.31 3.97
CA ALA A 14 5.72 4.94 5.39
C ALA A 14 4.30 4.50 5.78
N ASP A 15 4.17 3.34 6.41
CA ASP A 15 2.89 2.83 6.90
C ASP A 15 2.46 3.60 8.16
N THR A 16 1.87 4.77 7.94
CA THR A 16 1.34 5.62 8.99
C THR A 16 -0.17 5.74 8.80
N LYS A 17 -0.90 5.93 9.90
CA LYS A 17 -2.35 6.17 9.86
C LYS A 17 -2.71 7.29 8.88
N ARG A 18 -1.89 8.34 8.82
CA ARG A 18 -2.05 9.46 7.88
C ARG A 18 -1.93 9.00 6.43
N ASN A 19 -0.85 8.31 6.07
CA ASN A 19 -0.63 7.87 4.69
C ASN A 19 -1.69 6.86 4.26
N ALA A 20 -2.04 5.90 5.13
CA ALA A 20 -3.11 4.96 4.88
C ALA A 20 -4.44 5.67 4.60
N LEU A 21 -4.82 6.66 5.42
CA LEU A 21 -6.05 7.41 5.25
C LEU A 21 -6.06 8.20 3.92
N VAL A 22 -4.96 8.88 3.58
CA VAL A 22 -4.80 9.60 2.31
C VAL A 22 -4.98 8.66 1.11
N ILE A 23 -4.33 7.49 1.15
CA ILE A 23 -4.39 6.50 0.08
C ILE A 23 -5.80 5.91 -0.05
N CYS A 24 -6.39 5.47 1.06
CA CYS A 24 -7.72 4.85 1.08
C CYS A 24 -8.79 5.81 0.56
N VAL A 25 -8.82 7.06 1.04
CA VAL A 25 -9.83 8.05 0.62
C VAL A 25 -9.61 8.50 -0.82
N GLY A 26 -8.35 8.67 -1.24
CA GLY A 26 -8.00 8.99 -2.62
C GLY A 26 -8.49 7.93 -3.61
N LEU A 27 -8.20 6.66 -3.33
CA LEU A 27 -8.65 5.53 -4.13
C LEU A 27 -10.18 5.37 -4.10
N ALA A 28 -10.78 5.43 -2.91
CA ALA A 28 -12.23 5.27 -2.75
C ALA A 28 -13.00 6.36 -3.51
N SER A 29 -12.56 7.62 -3.41
CA SER A 29 -13.22 8.73 -4.10
C SER A 29 -13.11 8.60 -5.61
N GLY A 30 -11.94 8.29 -6.16
CA GLY A 30 -11.76 8.08 -7.60
C GLY A 30 -12.58 6.90 -8.14
N LEU A 31 -12.64 5.79 -7.40
CA LEU A 31 -13.48 4.65 -7.75
C LEU A 31 -14.97 4.96 -7.65
N ALA A 32 -15.40 5.72 -6.63
CA ALA A 32 -16.80 6.06 -6.42
C ALA A 32 -17.40 6.84 -7.60
N VAL A 33 -16.72 7.88 -8.08
CA VAL A 33 -17.18 8.62 -9.28
C VAL A 33 -17.06 7.82 -10.57
N THR A 34 -16.11 6.89 -10.64
CA THR A 34 -16.00 6.00 -11.80
C THR A 34 -17.17 5.02 -11.88
N PHE A 35 -17.58 4.45 -10.73
CA PHE A 35 -18.69 3.51 -10.66
C PHE A 35 -20.06 4.19 -10.68
N GLU A 36 -20.19 5.37 -10.07
CA GLU A 36 -21.43 6.13 -9.99
C GLU A 36 -21.20 7.59 -10.42
N PRO A 37 -21.19 7.89 -11.73
CA PRO A 37 -20.97 9.25 -12.22
C PRO A 37 -22.13 10.20 -11.88
N ARG A 38 -23.31 9.65 -11.54
CA ARG A 38 -24.48 10.44 -11.10
C ARG A 38 -24.25 11.18 -9.78
N LEU A 39 -23.23 10.82 -8.99
CA LEU A 39 -22.82 11.57 -7.81
C LEU A 39 -22.52 13.05 -8.12
N LEU A 40 -22.14 13.36 -9.36
CA LEU A 40 -21.79 14.70 -9.82
C LEU A 40 -22.96 15.46 -10.45
N GLN A 41 -24.17 14.89 -10.51
CA GLN A 41 -25.29 15.49 -11.25
C GLN A 41 -25.76 16.85 -10.71
N HIS A 42 -25.45 17.17 -9.45
CA HIS A 42 -25.79 18.44 -8.79
C HIS A 42 -24.65 19.47 -8.86
N PHE A 43 -23.50 19.13 -9.46
CA PHE A 43 -22.37 20.03 -9.60
C PHE A 43 -22.51 20.93 -10.84
N PRO A 44 -21.92 22.14 -10.82
CA PRO A 44 -21.87 23.02 -11.99
C PRO A 44 -21.17 22.33 -13.16
N HIS A 45 -21.60 22.65 -14.39
CA HIS A 45 -21.25 21.92 -15.61
C HIS A 45 -19.74 21.77 -15.82
N GLU A 46 -18.99 22.84 -15.54
CA GLU A 46 -17.52 22.84 -15.62
C GLU A 46 -16.89 21.81 -14.69
N LEU A 47 -17.31 21.75 -13.43
CA LEU A 47 -16.71 20.85 -12.44
C LEU A 47 -17.11 19.39 -12.68
N SER A 48 -18.35 19.15 -13.11
CA SER A 48 -18.82 17.81 -13.48
C SER A 48 -18.00 17.21 -14.63
N ASN A 49 -17.57 18.03 -15.61
CA ASN A 49 -16.75 17.57 -16.72
C ASN A 49 -15.34 17.14 -16.28
N PHE A 50 -14.70 17.89 -15.36
CA PHE A 50 -13.39 17.52 -14.83
C PHE A 50 -13.44 16.33 -13.86
N LEU A 51 -14.48 16.26 -13.02
CA LEU A 51 -14.63 15.22 -11.99
C LEU A 51 -15.19 13.90 -12.54
N HIS A 52 -15.68 13.89 -13.79
CA HIS A 52 -16.08 12.66 -14.48
C HIS A 52 -14.92 11.65 -14.63
N SER A 53 -13.67 12.14 -14.59
CA SER A 53 -12.49 11.29 -14.53
C SER A 53 -12.20 10.89 -13.08
N GLY A 54 -12.33 9.60 -12.77
CA GLY A 54 -12.00 9.06 -11.45
C GLY A 54 -10.55 9.29 -11.03
N ILE A 55 -9.61 9.34 -11.99
CA ILE A 55 -8.19 9.63 -11.73
C ILE A 55 -8.04 11.08 -11.25
N THR A 56 -8.70 12.02 -11.95
CA THR A 56 -8.67 13.44 -11.61
C THR A 56 -9.30 13.68 -10.24
N THR A 57 -10.49 13.14 -10.02
CA THR A 57 -11.20 13.28 -8.73
C THR A 57 -10.42 12.68 -7.58
N GLY A 58 -9.92 11.45 -7.74
CA GLY A 58 -9.10 10.80 -6.72
C GLY A 58 -7.84 11.61 -6.37
N THR A 59 -7.18 12.18 -7.38
CA THR A 59 -5.98 13.01 -7.18
C THR A 59 -6.30 14.31 -6.43
N ILE A 60 -7.36 15.02 -6.83
CA ILE A 60 -7.78 16.27 -6.17
C ILE A 60 -8.12 16.00 -4.71
N VAL A 61 -8.93 14.97 -4.44
CA VAL A 61 -9.31 14.59 -3.08
C VAL A 61 -8.08 14.22 -2.25
N THR A 62 -7.14 13.45 -2.82
CA THR A 62 -5.89 13.06 -2.17
C THR A 62 -5.05 14.27 -1.77
N VAL A 63 -4.84 15.22 -2.70
CA VAL A 63 -4.01 16.42 -2.47
C VAL A 63 -4.65 17.30 -1.40
N LEU A 64 -5.96 17.54 -1.48
CA LEU A 64 -6.68 18.31 -0.49
C LEU A 64 -6.57 17.66 0.89
N LEU A 65 -6.86 16.37 0.98
CA LEU A 65 -6.84 15.65 2.24
C LEU A 65 -5.44 15.57 2.85
N HIS A 66 -4.41 15.34 2.02
CA HIS A 66 -3.01 15.38 2.45
C HIS A 66 -2.68 16.74 3.10
N GLN A 67 -3.23 17.83 2.56
CA GLN A 67 -2.98 19.17 3.06
C GLN A 67 -3.77 19.50 4.34
N PHE A 68 -4.99 18.99 4.47
CA PHE A 68 -5.85 19.19 5.64
C PHE A 68 -5.49 18.29 6.82
N LEU A 69 -4.94 17.10 6.59
CA LEU A 69 -4.55 16.18 7.65
C LEU A 69 -3.38 16.75 8.47
N PRO A 70 -3.43 16.67 9.81
CA PRO A 70 -2.32 17.07 10.66
C PRO A 70 -1.08 16.24 10.32
N LYS A 71 0.10 16.88 10.33
CA LYS A 71 1.36 16.20 10.04
C LYS A 71 1.63 15.17 11.13
N SER A 72 1.95 13.94 10.72
CA SER A 72 2.54 12.93 11.60
C SER A 72 3.81 13.48 12.24
N SER A 73 4.07 13.08 13.48
CA SER A 73 5.35 13.40 14.11
C SER A 73 6.47 12.75 13.30
N LYS A 74 7.61 13.44 13.14
CA LYS A 74 8.80 12.85 12.50
C LYS A 74 9.20 11.51 13.13
N ARG A 75 8.90 11.36 14.43
CA ARG A 75 9.11 10.12 15.18
C ARG A 75 8.21 8.98 14.72
N GLU A 76 6.92 9.27 14.46
CA GLU A 76 5.95 8.28 13.98
C GLU A 76 6.30 7.78 12.57
N GLU A 77 6.80 8.66 11.70
CA GLU A 77 7.29 8.27 10.38
C GLU A 77 8.57 7.42 10.44
N GLN A 78 9.49 7.74 11.37
CA GLN A 78 10.71 6.95 11.58
C GLN A 78 10.38 5.56 12.16
N GLU A 79 9.51 5.50 13.16
CA GLU A 79 9.03 4.26 13.79
C GLU A 79 8.36 3.36 12.74
N ALA A 80 7.46 3.89 11.90
CA ALA A 80 6.83 3.12 10.82
C ALA A 80 7.84 2.55 9.80
N HIS A 81 8.87 3.32 9.45
CA HIS A 81 9.94 2.86 8.57
C HIS A 81 10.84 1.80 9.22
N GLU A 82 11.07 1.90 10.53
CA GLU A 82 11.84 0.92 11.30
C GLU A 82 11.06 -0.39 11.45
N GLU A 83 9.78 -0.31 11.78
CA GLU A 83 8.88 -1.47 11.87
C GLU A 83 8.80 -2.21 10.53
N SER A 84 8.59 -1.48 9.42
CA SER A 84 8.60 -2.07 8.08
C SER A 84 9.92 -2.80 7.76
N ARG A 85 11.07 -2.24 8.18
CA ARG A 85 12.38 -2.89 7.99
C ARG A 85 12.58 -4.10 8.91
N ALA A 86 12.06 -4.04 10.13
CA ALA A 86 12.14 -5.13 11.09
C ALA A 86 11.32 -6.33 10.61
N MET A 87 10.10 -6.12 10.11
CA MET A 87 9.26 -7.16 9.55
C MET A 87 9.93 -7.87 8.37
N VAL A 88 10.51 -7.11 7.42
CA VAL A 88 11.24 -7.71 6.28
C VAL A 88 12.44 -8.53 6.75
N LYS A 89 13.19 -8.05 7.75
CA LYS A 89 14.31 -8.81 8.31
C LYS A 89 13.85 -10.09 9.00
N GLN A 90 12.71 -10.07 9.70
CA GLN A 90 12.12 -11.24 10.33
C GLN A 90 11.66 -12.25 9.28
N GLU A 91 10.95 -11.81 8.26
CA GLU A 91 10.48 -12.67 7.17
C GLU A 91 11.66 -13.32 6.42
N ILE A 92 12.72 -12.58 6.12
CA ILE A 92 13.95 -13.16 5.52
C ILE A 92 14.57 -14.21 6.43
N HIS A 93 14.65 -13.94 7.73
CA HIS A 93 15.22 -14.88 8.70
C HIS A 93 14.36 -16.15 8.83
N GLU A 94 13.04 -16.04 8.79
CA GLU A 94 12.12 -17.19 8.79
C GLU A 94 12.28 -18.06 7.54
N LEU A 95 12.42 -17.45 6.37
CA LEU A 95 12.67 -18.18 5.11
C LEU A 95 14.02 -18.92 5.15
N GLN A 96 15.07 -18.28 5.66
CA GLN A 96 16.39 -18.90 5.82
C GLN A 96 16.34 -20.12 6.76
N GLN A 97 15.61 -20.02 7.88
CA GLN A 97 15.43 -21.15 8.79
C GLN A 97 14.62 -22.30 8.18
N GLN A 98 13.64 -21.98 7.33
CA GLN A 98 12.89 -23.00 6.60
C GLN A 98 13.76 -23.73 5.58
N GLU A 99 14.60 -22.99 4.84
CA GLU A 99 15.58 -23.57 3.91
C GLU A 99 16.58 -24.48 4.63
N GLU A 100 17.14 -24.01 5.75
CA GLU A 100 18.12 -24.76 6.55
C GLU A 100 17.50 -26.03 7.17
N ASN A 101 16.28 -25.96 7.71
CA ASN A 101 15.56 -27.13 8.22
C ASN A 101 15.18 -28.13 7.11
N GLN A 102 14.86 -27.65 5.90
CA GLN A 102 14.61 -28.52 4.75
C GLN A 102 15.87 -29.26 4.30
N GLU A 103 17.02 -28.59 4.26
CA GLU A 103 18.30 -29.22 3.89
C GLU A 103 18.73 -30.30 4.92
N ILE A 104 18.58 -30.00 6.21
CA ILE A 104 18.88 -30.97 7.28
C ILE A 104 17.98 -32.19 7.18
N SER A 105 16.67 -32.00 6.98
CA SER A 105 15.72 -33.12 6.85
C SER A 105 15.96 -33.98 5.61
N GLN A 106 16.41 -33.40 4.49
CA GLN A 106 16.77 -34.17 3.29
C GLN A 106 18.05 -34.99 3.48
N THR A 107 19.03 -34.42 4.18
CA THR A 107 20.30 -35.08 4.50
C THR A 107 20.10 -36.26 5.45
N GLU A 108 19.24 -36.11 6.46
CA GLU A 108 18.89 -37.19 7.40
C GLU A 108 18.10 -38.32 6.73
N LEU A 109 17.21 -38.01 5.77
CA LEU A 109 16.48 -39.03 5.00
C LEU A 109 17.42 -39.84 4.09
N SER A 110 18.40 -39.17 3.46
CA SER A 110 19.41 -39.84 2.62
C SER A 110 20.35 -40.74 3.43
N ALA A 111 20.70 -40.36 4.67
CA ALA A 111 21.54 -41.16 5.54
C ALA A 111 20.84 -42.41 6.10
N LYS A 112 19.52 -42.36 6.31
CA LYS A 112 18.75 -43.46 6.93
C LYS A 112 18.28 -44.54 5.95
N GLY A 113 18.30 -44.26 4.64
CA GLY A 113 17.94 -45.21 3.58
C GLY A 113 19.06 -46.15 3.11
N ASN A 114 20.28 -46.01 3.65
CA ASN A 114 21.46 -46.77 3.22
C ASN A 114 21.97 -47.78 4.28
N ASN A 115 21.10 -48.21 5.21
CA ASN A 115 21.37 -49.24 6.21
C ASN A 115 20.16 -50.17 6.37
#